data_AF-A0A0D0CXG8-F1
#
_entry.id   AF-A0A0D0CXG8-F1
#
_cell.length_a   1.000
_cell.length_b   1.000
_cell.length_c   1.000
_cell.angle_alpha   90.00
_cell.angle_beta   90.00
_cell.angle_gamma   90.00
#
_symmetry.space_group_name_H-M   'P 1'
#
loop_
_entity.id
_entity.type
_entity.pdbx_description
1 polymer ?
#
loop_
_entity_poly.entity_id
_entity_poly.type
_entity_poly.pdbx_seq_one_letter_code
_entity_poly.pdbx_strand_id
1 'polypeptide(L)'
;MDDVATWQWAVLSDDNIWKAHGEAIHNAGWHIPGLFDTKPHNIAEKINTDYKTWEFQLYTFILGPTLLYGILPELYWVNYCKLMQGFQIMCQHSIMAEEVHEAHDLLCSWHHKFEELYYQRSEVCLHFVCLSVHQVIHLALETIQKGPPICYAQWTIVLEITVFLVCHHMDHICRYLYTSVYTCM
;
A
#
# COMPACT_ATOMS: atom_id res chain seq x y z
N MET A 1 5.03 -4.25 25.45
CA MET A 1 5.45 -4.31 24.04
C MET A 1 4.40 -5.10 23.30
N ASP A 2 4.01 -4.64 22.12
CA ASP A 2 3.08 -5.38 21.27
C ASP A 2 3.78 -6.61 20.69
N ASP A 3 3.05 -7.73 20.56
CA ASP A 3 3.59 -9.00 20.05
C ASP A 3 3.15 -9.20 18.61
N VAL A 4 4.12 -9.16 17.70
CA VAL A 4 3.92 -9.28 16.25
C VAL A 4 3.27 -10.62 15.88
N ALA A 5 3.46 -11.67 16.69
CA ALA A 5 2.84 -12.98 16.46
C ALA A 5 1.31 -12.95 16.60
N THR A 6 0.75 -11.89 17.22
CA THR A 6 -0.70 -11.75 17.41
C THR A 6 -1.39 -11.06 16.23
N TRP A 7 -0.63 -10.54 15.27
CA TRP A 7 -1.18 -9.76 14.17
C TRP A 7 -1.67 -10.64 13.03
N GLN A 8 -2.99 -10.72 12.88
CA GLN A 8 -3.65 -11.54 11.86
C GLN A 8 -3.35 -11.09 10.42
N TRP A 9 -2.93 -9.84 10.23
CA TRP A 9 -2.56 -9.29 8.93
C TRP A 9 -1.12 -9.58 8.52
N ALA A 10 -0.27 -10.04 9.45
CA ALA A 10 1.14 -10.32 9.17
C ALA A 10 1.32 -11.70 8.49
N VAL A 11 0.56 -11.96 7.42
CA VAL A 11 0.48 -13.25 6.72
C VAL A 11 1.72 -13.56 5.87
N LEU A 12 2.44 -12.54 5.41
CA LEU A 12 3.65 -12.67 4.57
C LEU A 12 4.93 -12.88 5.39
N SER A 13 4.76 -13.32 6.63
CA SER A 13 5.84 -13.41 7.58
C SER A 13 6.47 -14.79 7.67
N ASP A 14 5.72 -15.79 7.21
CA ASP A 14 6.30 -17.09 6.91
C ASP A 14 7.20 -16.96 5.67
N ASP A 15 8.44 -17.41 5.81
CA ASP A 15 9.47 -17.28 4.78
C ASP A 15 9.10 -18.02 3.48
N ASN A 16 8.38 -19.14 3.57
CA ASN A 16 7.94 -19.87 2.37
C ASN A 16 6.83 -19.11 1.65
N ILE A 17 5.86 -18.55 2.40
CA ILE A 17 4.80 -17.71 1.83
C ILE A 17 5.41 -16.46 1.19
N TRP A 18 6.37 -15.80 1.85
CA TRP A 18 7.04 -14.61 1.33
C TRP A 18 7.79 -14.88 0.03
N LYS A 19 8.57 -15.96 -0.02
CA LYS A 19 9.31 -16.37 -1.23
C LYS A 19 8.36 -16.72 -2.37
N ALA A 20 7.30 -17.47 -2.09
CA ALA A 20 6.28 -17.82 -3.08
C ALA A 20 5.58 -16.58 -3.63
N HIS A 21 5.26 -15.61 -2.76
CA HIS A 21 4.64 -14.34 -3.14
C HIS A 21 5.56 -13.50 -4.03
N GLY A 22 6.84 -13.39 -3.67
CA GLY A 22 7.83 -12.68 -4.47
C GLY A 22 8.05 -13.28 -5.86
N GLU A 23 8.03 -14.61 -5.95
CA GLU A 23 8.09 -15.33 -7.22
C GLU A 23 6.83 -15.10 -8.07
N ALA A 24 5.65 -15.05 -7.44
CA ALA A 24 4.40 -14.73 -8.13
C ALA A 24 4.42 -13.31 -8.71
N ILE A 25 4.97 -12.32 -7.99
CA ILE A 25 5.15 -10.95 -8.48
C ILE A 25 6.09 -10.91 -9.69
N HIS A 26 7.22 -11.60 -9.61
CA HIS A 26 8.17 -11.69 -10.72
C HIS A 26 7.51 -12.30 -11.98
N ASN A 27 6.75 -13.39 -11.80
CA ASN A 27 6.06 -14.07 -12.89
C ASN A 27 4.88 -13.28 -13.46
N ALA A 28 4.21 -12.44 -12.66
CA ALA A 28 3.19 -11.54 -13.18
C ALA A 28 3.75 -10.56 -14.23
N GLY A 29 5.05 -10.25 -14.16
CA GLY A 29 5.77 -9.41 -15.13
C GLY A 29 5.64 -9.83 -16.59
N TRP A 30 5.40 -11.11 -16.88
CA TRP A 30 5.19 -11.60 -18.25
C TRP A 30 3.87 -11.17 -18.87
N HIS A 31 2.90 -10.78 -18.03
CA HIS A 31 1.55 -10.40 -18.44
C HIS A 31 1.33 -8.89 -18.46
N ILE A 32 2.35 -8.12 -18.08
CA ILE A 32 2.28 -6.66 -18.04
C ILE A 32 2.74 -6.15 -19.41
N PRO A 33 1.94 -5.30 -20.09
CA PRO A 33 2.38 -4.66 -21.33
C PRO A 33 3.72 -3.95 -21.09
N GLY A 34 4.63 -4.03 -22.05
CA GLY A 34 5.97 -3.41 -22.00
C GLY A 34 5.98 -1.87 -22.00
N LEU A 35 4.99 -1.24 -21.37
CA LEU A 35 4.93 0.19 -21.09
C LEU A 35 6.04 0.60 -20.10
N PHE A 36 6.48 -0.34 -19.27
CA PHE A 36 7.65 -0.23 -18.42
C PHE A 36 8.73 -1.11 -19.06
N ASP A 37 9.87 -0.53 -19.44
CA ASP A 37 10.95 -1.23 -20.19
C ASP A 37 11.58 -2.43 -19.45
N THR A 38 11.09 -2.77 -18.25
CA THR A 38 11.61 -3.83 -17.38
C THR A 38 10.51 -4.55 -16.61
N LYS A 39 10.65 -5.86 -16.44
CA LYS A 39 9.79 -6.66 -15.56
C LYS A 39 10.03 -6.31 -14.08
N PRO A 40 9.01 -6.41 -13.21
CA PRO A 40 9.22 -6.32 -11.79
C PRO A 40 10.16 -7.45 -11.30
N HIS A 41 11.07 -7.09 -10.41
CA HIS A 41 11.93 -8.03 -9.72
C HIS A 41 11.13 -8.83 -8.69
N ASN A 42 11.71 -9.94 -8.24
CA ASN A 42 11.21 -10.64 -7.07
C ASN A 42 11.42 -9.73 -5.83
N ILE A 43 10.30 -9.27 -5.25
CA ILE A 43 10.34 -8.38 -4.08
C ILE A 43 11.02 -9.07 -2.88
N ALA A 44 10.89 -10.39 -2.74
CA ALA A 44 11.48 -11.14 -1.64
C ALA A 44 13.02 -11.11 -1.67
N GLU A 45 13.61 -10.96 -2.86
CA GLU A 45 15.05 -10.91 -3.04
C GLU A 45 15.61 -9.47 -3.00
N LYS A 46 14.83 -8.50 -3.47
CA LYS A 46 15.34 -7.16 -3.79
C LYS A 46 14.86 -6.02 -2.90
N ILE A 47 13.88 -6.26 -2.00
CA ILE A 47 13.25 -5.21 -1.17
C ILE A 47 14.22 -4.27 -0.41
N ASN A 48 15.40 -4.77 -0.02
CA ASN A 48 16.40 -4.00 0.75
C ASN A 48 17.57 -3.45 -0.07
N THR A 49 17.65 -3.79 -1.36
CA THR A 49 18.82 -3.46 -2.19
C THR A 49 18.39 -2.56 -3.34
N ASP A 50 17.63 -3.11 -4.29
CA ASP A 50 17.39 -2.47 -5.58
C ASP A 50 15.91 -2.48 -6.01
N TYR A 51 14.96 -2.69 -5.08
CA TYR A 51 13.53 -2.62 -5.45
C TYR A 51 13.10 -1.17 -5.65
N LYS A 52 12.71 -0.83 -6.87
CA LYS A 52 12.48 0.56 -7.29
C LYS A 52 11.09 1.04 -6.90
N THR A 53 10.94 2.35 -6.74
CA THR A 53 9.65 3.01 -6.47
C THR A 53 8.55 2.61 -7.44
N TRP A 54 8.84 2.55 -8.75
CA TRP A 54 7.84 2.15 -9.74
C TRP A 54 7.41 0.68 -9.59
N GLU A 55 8.31 -0.19 -9.11
CA GLU A 55 7.99 -1.61 -8.83
C GLU A 55 7.06 -1.71 -7.61
N PHE A 56 7.32 -0.91 -6.57
CA PHE A 56 6.42 -0.78 -5.42
C PHE A 56 5.04 -0.27 -5.83
N GLN A 57 4.97 0.74 -6.70
CA GLN A 57 3.71 1.26 -7.22
C GLN A 57 2.95 0.19 -8.02
N LEU A 58 3.64 -0.48 -8.95
CA LEU A 58 3.07 -1.57 -9.74
C LEU A 58 2.56 -2.71 -8.85
N TYR A 59 3.39 -3.13 -7.89
CA TYR A 59 3.01 -4.15 -6.92
C TYR A 59 1.77 -3.72 -6.13
N THR A 60 1.79 -2.52 -5.55
CA THR A 60 0.72 -2.09 -4.63
C THR A 60 -0.60 -1.86 -5.36
N PHE A 61 -0.61 -1.08 -6.44
CA PHE A 61 -1.88 -0.66 -7.06
C PHE A 61 -2.48 -1.66 -8.04
N ILE A 62 -1.64 -2.53 -8.64
CA ILE A 62 -2.06 -3.38 -9.74
C ILE A 62 -2.03 -4.85 -9.31
N LEU A 63 -0.89 -5.33 -8.80
CA LEU A 63 -0.73 -6.75 -8.48
C LEU A 63 -1.32 -7.13 -7.13
N GLY A 64 -1.19 -6.26 -6.13
CA GLY A 64 -1.53 -6.48 -4.73
C GLY A 64 -2.95 -6.99 -4.51
N PRO A 65 -4.00 -6.35 -5.07
CA PRO A 65 -5.37 -6.81 -4.90
C PRO A 65 -5.58 -8.26 -5.36
N THR A 66 -4.89 -8.67 -6.42
CA THR A 66 -5.00 -10.03 -6.98
C THR A 66 -4.14 -11.02 -6.22
N LEU A 67 -2.86 -10.68 -5.99
CA LEU A 67 -1.90 -11.60 -5.39
C LEU A 67 -2.13 -11.80 -3.88
N LEU A 68 -2.73 -10.82 -3.20
CA LEU A 68 -3.06 -10.94 -1.77
C LEU A 68 -4.44 -11.58 -1.54
N TYR A 69 -5.23 -11.80 -2.59
CA TYR A 69 -6.53 -12.46 -2.46
C TYR A 69 -6.37 -13.91 -2.02
N GLY A 70 -7.02 -14.27 -0.91
CA GLY A 70 -6.88 -15.60 -0.29
C GLY A 70 -5.61 -15.81 0.53
N ILE A 71 -4.66 -14.86 0.50
CA ILE A 71 -3.51 -14.82 1.41
C ILE A 71 -3.83 -13.94 2.63
N LEU A 72 -4.35 -12.73 2.41
CA LEU A 72 -4.85 -11.88 3.48
C LEU A 72 -6.23 -12.35 3.96
N PRO A 73 -6.50 -12.28 5.28
CA PRO A 73 -7.86 -12.49 5.76
C PRO A 73 -8.79 -11.45 5.15
N GLU A 74 -10.03 -11.86 4.87
CA GLU A 74 -11.00 -11.09 4.07
C GLU A 74 -11.16 -9.64 4.54
N LEU A 75 -11.24 -9.40 5.86
CA LEU A 75 -11.38 -8.06 6.43
C LEU A 75 -10.22 -7.13 6.04
N TYR A 76 -8.99 -7.63 6.03
CA TYR A 76 -7.80 -6.86 5.67
C TYR A 76 -7.71 -6.67 4.15
N TRP A 77 -8.04 -7.70 3.38
CA TRP A 77 -8.06 -7.61 1.92
C TRP A 77 -9.11 -6.61 1.43
N VAL A 78 -10.34 -6.65 1.96
CA VAL A 78 -11.38 -5.66 1.62
C VAL A 78 -10.93 -4.25 1.99
N ASN A 79 -10.29 -4.08 3.15
CA ASN A 79 -9.76 -2.78 3.53
C ASN A 79 -8.69 -2.31 2.53
N TYR A 80 -7.72 -3.17 2.20
CA TYR A 80 -6.70 -2.89 1.21
C TYR A 80 -7.30 -2.50 -0.16
N CYS A 81 -8.34 -3.19 -0.63
CA CYS A 81 -9.01 -2.87 -1.88
C CYS A 81 -9.68 -1.49 -1.87
N LYS A 82 -10.27 -1.05 -0.74
CA LYS A 82 -10.82 0.31 -0.63
C LYS A 82 -9.76 1.39 -0.84
N LEU A 83 -8.58 1.19 -0.26
CA LEU A 83 -7.45 2.09 -0.45
C LEU A 83 -7.06 2.15 -1.93
N MET A 84 -6.92 0.98 -2.57
CA MET A 84 -6.51 0.89 -3.96
C MET A 84 -7.53 1.54 -4.90
N GLN A 85 -8.83 1.29 -4.68
CA GLN A 85 -9.90 1.91 -5.46
C GLN A 85 -9.90 3.44 -5.30
N GLY A 86 -9.77 3.94 -4.07
CA GLY A 86 -9.68 5.38 -3.82
C GLY A 86 -8.49 6.01 -4.55
N PHE A 87 -7.30 5.42 -4.45
CA PHE A 87 -6.11 5.90 -5.17
C PHE A 87 -6.25 5.82 -6.69
N GLN A 88 -6.87 4.78 -7.24
CA GLN A 88 -7.10 4.66 -8.68
C GLN A 88 -7.93 5.84 -9.21
N ILE A 89 -8.95 6.26 -8.48
CA ILE A 89 -9.73 7.47 -8.80
C ILE A 89 -8.84 8.72 -8.69
N MET A 90 -8.13 8.88 -7.56
CA MET A 90 -7.28 10.07 -7.33
C MET A 90 -6.14 10.23 -8.34
N CYS A 91 -5.73 9.15 -9.02
CA CYS A 91 -4.67 9.16 -10.02
C CYS A 91 -5.16 9.45 -11.45
N GLN A 92 -6.47 9.63 -11.68
CA GLN A 92 -6.97 9.96 -13.01
C GLN A 92 -6.61 11.40 -13.41
N HIS A 93 -6.39 11.63 -14.71
CA HIS A 93 -6.10 12.97 -15.27
C HIS A 93 -7.33 13.90 -15.28
N SER A 94 -8.52 13.32 -15.33
CA SER A 94 -9.78 14.03 -15.20
C SER A 94 -10.65 13.21 -14.26
N ILE A 95 -11.11 13.85 -13.19
CA ILE A 95 -11.90 13.23 -12.13
C ILE A 95 -13.21 14.02 -12.05
N MET A 96 -14.35 13.34 -12.12
CA MET A 96 -15.66 13.95 -11.94
C MET A 96 -15.93 14.23 -10.45
N ALA A 97 -16.80 15.20 -10.16
CA ALA A 97 -17.13 15.53 -8.78
C ALA A 97 -17.71 14.33 -8.01
N GLU A 98 -18.54 13.50 -8.66
CA GLU A 98 -19.07 12.28 -8.04
C GLU A 98 -17.94 11.28 -7.72
N GLU A 99 -16.96 11.14 -8.61
CA GLU A 99 -15.80 10.26 -8.40
C GLU A 99 -14.93 10.76 -7.22
N VAL A 100 -14.75 12.08 -7.07
CA VAL A 100 -14.06 12.65 -5.90
C VAL A 100 -14.79 12.33 -4.60
N HIS A 101 -16.13 12.37 -4.60
CA HIS A 101 -16.94 11.98 -3.44
C HIS A 101 -16.82 10.49 -3.14
N GLU A 102 -16.85 9.63 -4.16
CA GLU A 102 -16.63 8.19 -4.00
C GLU A 102 -15.24 7.90 -3.40
N ALA A 103 -14.19 8.54 -3.94
CA ALA A 103 -12.84 8.40 -3.43
C ALA A 103 -12.74 8.87 -1.98
N HIS A 104 -13.35 10.00 -1.63
CA HIS A 104 -13.41 10.48 -0.24
C HIS A 104 -14.00 9.42 0.70
N ASP A 105 -15.15 8.85 0.35
CA ASP A 105 -15.84 7.87 1.18
C ASP A 105 -15.04 6.56 1.31
N LEU A 106 -14.43 6.10 0.22
CA LEU A 106 -13.54 4.93 0.21
C LEU A 106 -12.32 5.14 1.13
N LEU A 107 -11.64 6.28 1.00
CA LEU A 107 -10.42 6.59 1.75
C LEU A 107 -10.71 6.85 3.24
N CYS A 108 -11.82 7.50 3.57
CA CYS A 108 -12.27 7.66 4.96
C CYS A 108 -12.67 6.33 5.59
N SER A 109 -13.42 5.50 4.84
CA SER A 109 -13.79 4.15 5.30
C SER A 109 -12.56 3.27 5.53
N TRP A 110 -11.58 3.35 4.62
CA TRP A 110 -10.30 2.68 4.76
C TRP A 110 -9.57 3.14 6.01
N HIS A 111 -9.41 4.45 6.21
CA HIS A 111 -8.69 5.00 7.37
C HIS A 111 -9.34 4.54 8.67
N HIS A 112 -10.67 4.65 8.78
CA HIS A 112 -11.39 4.20 9.97
C HIS A 112 -11.18 2.70 10.25
N LYS A 113 -11.25 1.86 9.21
CA LYS A 113 -11.01 0.43 9.35
C LYS A 113 -9.53 0.10 9.58
N PHE A 114 -8.61 0.92 9.10
CA PHE A 114 -7.20 0.82 9.40
C PHE A 114 -6.96 0.95 10.91
N GLU A 115 -7.61 1.94 11.55
CA GLU A 115 -7.51 2.11 12.99
C GLU A 115 -8.04 0.94 13.80
N GLU A 116 -9.14 0.35 13.34
CA GLU A 116 -9.79 -0.77 14.02
C GLU A 116 -9.04 -2.08 13.84
N LEU A 117 -8.53 -2.35 12.63
CA LEU A 117 -8.01 -3.65 12.24
C LEU A 117 -6.51 -3.81 12.48
N TYR A 118 -5.71 -2.75 12.28
CA TYR A 118 -4.24 -2.87 12.26
C TYR A 118 -3.62 -2.55 13.61
N TYR A 119 -3.86 -1.34 14.12
CA TYR A 119 -3.27 -0.88 15.39
C TYR A 119 -4.27 -0.84 16.56
N GLN A 120 -5.55 -1.15 16.29
CA GLN A 120 -6.62 -1.34 17.28
C GLN A 120 -6.80 -0.16 18.24
N ARG A 121 -6.49 1.06 17.78
CA ARG A 121 -6.47 2.29 18.61
C ARG A 121 -5.54 2.19 19.83
N SER A 122 -4.54 1.30 19.80
CA SER A 122 -3.53 1.15 20.84
C SER A 122 -2.45 2.22 20.73
N GLU A 123 -2.16 2.90 21.85
CA GLU A 123 -1.11 3.92 21.91
C GLU A 123 0.28 3.37 21.57
N VAL A 124 0.54 2.11 21.91
CA VAL A 124 1.82 1.43 21.62
C VAL A 124 2.04 1.28 20.11
N CYS A 125 0.95 1.25 19.36
CA CYS A 125 0.91 0.97 17.93
C CYS A 125 0.67 2.25 17.10
N LEU A 126 0.69 3.43 17.74
CA LEU A 126 0.52 4.73 17.05
C LEU A 126 1.55 4.98 15.95
N HIS A 127 2.72 4.34 16.03
CA HIS A 127 3.74 4.41 14.98
C HIS A 127 3.25 3.87 13.62
N PHE A 128 2.14 3.11 13.59
CA PHE A 128 1.47 2.73 12.34
C PHE A 128 0.75 3.90 11.65
N VAL A 129 0.24 4.88 12.40
CA VAL A 129 -0.42 6.05 11.81
C VAL A 129 0.63 7.11 11.48
N CYS A 130 1.52 6.77 10.55
CA CYS A 130 2.51 7.72 10.06
C CYS A 130 1.85 8.79 9.16
N LEU A 131 2.58 9.88 8.92
CA LEU A 131 2.06 11.03 8.17
C LEU A 131 1.41 10.62 6.84
N SER A 132 1.98 9.67 6.11
CA SER A 132 1.44 9.21 4.84
C SER A 132 0.06 8.56 4.98
N VAL A 133 -0.16 7.70 5.98
CA VAL A 133 -1.47 7.10 6.27
C VAL A 133 -2.50 8.20 6.56
N HIS A 134 -2.12 9.22 7.32
CA HIS A 134 -3.02 10.33 7.64
C HIS A 134 -3.28 11.26 6.44
N GLN A 135 -2.31 11.45 5.53
CA GLN A 135 -2.51 12.29 4.35
C GLN A 135 -3.55 11.73 3.38
N VAL A 136 -3.76 10.41 3.37
CA VAL A 136 -4.73 9.73 2.48
C VAL A 136 -6.13 10.35 2.56
N ILE A 137 -6.63 10.66 3.77
CA ILE A 137 -7.98 11.19 3.94
C ILE A 137 -8.14 12.63 3.42
N HIS A 138 -7.04 13.35 3.20
CA HIS A 138 -7.07 14.73 2.72
C HIS A 138 -7.05 14.83 1.18
N LEU A 139 -6.67 13.76 0.48
CA LEU A 139 -6.46 13.76 -0.98
C LEU A 139 -7.69 14.25 -1.76
N ALA A 140 -8.88 13.79 -1.40
CA ALA A 140 -10.11 14.19 -2.08
C ALA A 140 -10.42 15.68 -1.88
N LEU A 141 -10.27 16.19 -0.65
CA LEU A 141 -10.47 17.61 -0.35
C LEU A 141 -9.46 18.49 -1.08
N GLU A 142 -8.18 18.09 -1.11
CA GLU A 142 -7.16 18.79 -1.86
C GLU A 142 -7.48 18.84 -3.36
N THR A 143 -8.05 17.76 -3.89
CA THR A 143 -8.40 17.66 -5.31
C THR A 143 -9.52 18.61 -5.71
N ILE A 144 -10.50 18.82 -4.82
CA ILE A 144 -11.55 19.84 -5.02
C ILE A 144 -10.93 21.24 -5.07
N GLN A 145 -9.93 21.51 -4.24
CA GLN A 145 -9.32 22.83 -4.11
C GLN A 145 -8.28 23.14 -5.20
N LYS A 146 -7.51 22.13 -5.61
CA LYS A 146 -6.30 22.30 -6.44
C LYS A 146 -6.40 21.62 -7.81
N GLY A 147 -7.48 20.89 -8.08
CA GLY A 147 -7.64 20.03 -9.26
C GLY A 147 -7.02 18.64 -9.04
N PRO A 148 -7.02 17.75 -10.05
CA PRO A 148 -6.46 16.40 -9.91
C PRO A 148 -5.00 16.38 -9.46
N PRO A 149 -4.60 15.48 -8.55
CA PRO A 149 -3.24 15.39 -8.03
C PRO A 149 -2.18 15.26 -9.12
N ILE A 150 -2.47 14.51 -10.18
CA ILE A 150 -1.56 14.36 -11.32
C ILE A 150 -1.22 15.68 -12.03
N CYS A 151 -2.09 16.69 -11.94
CA CYS A 151 -1.92 17.98 -12.59
C CYS A 151 -1.09 19.00 -11.79
N TYR A 152 -1.07 18.90 -10.45
CA TYR A 152 -0.37 19.87 -9.59
C TYR A 152 0.76 19.25 -8.76
N ALA A 153 0.76 17.93 -8.57
CA ALA A 153 1.77 17.21 -7.80
C ALA A 153 2.88 16.63 -8.68
N GLN A 154 3.07 17.16 -9.90
CA GLN A 154 3.86 16.51 -10.93
C GLN A 154 5.30 16.23 -10.51
N TRP A 155 5.90 16.96 -9.56
CA TRP A 155 7.11 16.53 -8.85
C TRP A 155 7.16 17.09 -7.42
N THR A 156 7.66 16.25 -6.50
CA THR A 156 8.00 16.49 -5.09
C THR A 156 6.87 16.44 -4.06
N ILE A 157 6.87 15.34 -3.28
CA ILE A 157 6.40 15.23 -1.91
C ILE A 157 5.00 14.62 -1.75
N VAL A 158 3.88 15.26 -2.08
CA VAL A 158 2.61 14.80 -1.46
C VAL A 158 2.08 13.49 -2.04
N LEU A 159 1.87 13.36 -3.36
CA LEU A 159 1.29 12.14 -3.92
C LEU A 159 2.33 11.02 -3.99
N GLU A 160 3.54 11.27 -4.50
CA GLU A 160 4.58 10.23 -4.57
C GLU A 160 5.07 9.79 -3.20
N ILE A 161 5.23 10.67 -2.19
CA ILE A 161 5.62 10.22 -0.84
C ILE A 161 4.42 9.63 -0.13
N THR A 162 3.18 10.12 -0.31
CA THR A 162 2.01 9.46 0.29
C THR A 162 1.84 8.08 -0.32
N VAL A 163 1.91 7.94 -1.65
CA VAL A 163 1.87 6.65 -2.35
C VAL A 163 3.08 5.79 -1.97
N PHE A 164 4.31 6.27 -2.09
CA PHE A 164 5.52 5.51 -1.78
C PHE A 164 5.59 5.13 -0.30
N LEU A 165 5.25 6.03 0.62
CA LEU A 165 5.20 5.72 2.04
C LEU A 165 3.96 4.90 2.39
N VAL A 166 2.83 4.98 1.67
CA VAL A 166 1.71 4.06 1.87
C VAL A 166 2.06 2.68 1.33
N CYS A 167 2.71 2.58 0.17
CA CYS A 167 3.29 1.34 -0.37
C CYS A 167 4.28 0.76 0.65
N HIS A 168 5.30 1.54 1.01
CA HIS A 168 6.32 1.16 1.99
C HIS A 168 5.72 0.92 3.38
N HIS A 169 4.64 1.59 3.79
CA HIS A 169 4.01 1.37 5.08
C HIS A 169 3.09 0.15 5.08
N MET A 170 2.31 -0.06 4.02
CA MET A 170 1.56 -1.30 3.78
C MET A 170 2.52 -2.48 3.64
N ASP A 171 3.72 -2.25 3.11
CA ASP A 171 4.80 -3.24 3.06
C ASP A 171 5.49 -3.42 4.42
N HIS A 172 5.72 -2.38 5.21
CA HIS A 172 6.22 -2.49 6.58
C HIS A 172 5.20 -3.22 7.46
N ILE A 173 3.91 -2.99 7.26
CA ILE A 173 2.82 -3.80 7.81
C ILE A 173 2.88 -5.22 7.24
N CYS A 174 3.08 -5.43 5.95
CA CYS A 174 3.29 -6.79 5.45
C CYS A 174 4.59 -7.45 5.96
N ARG A 175 5.57 -6.67 6.47
CA ARG A 175 6.95 -7.09 6.77
C ARG A 175 7.44 -6.83 8.20
N TYR A 176 6.58 -6.53 9.17
CA TYR A 176 7.04 -6.39 10.57
C TYR A 176 7.66 -7.67 11.15
N LEU A 177 7.68 -8.77 10.38
CA LEU A 177 8.34 -10.02 10.71
C LEU A 177 9.72 -10.28 10.08
N TYR A 178 10.35 -9.32 9.38
CA TYR A 178 11.76 -9.50 8.97
C TYR A 178 12.78 -8.60 9.70
N THR A 179 12.40 -7.42 10.18
CA THR A 179 13.37 -6.47 10.78
C THR A 179 13.42 -6.45 12.31
N SER A 180 12.51 -7.13 13.02
CA SER A 180 12.66 -7.33 14.47
C SER A 180 13.60 -8.49 14.84
N VAL A 181 14.09 -9.25 13.86
CA VAL A 181 15.11 -10.30 14.05
C VAL A 181 16.53 -9.81 13.72
N TYR A 182 16.67 -8.67 13.03
CA TYR A 182 17.98 -8.11 12.63
C TYR A 182 18.32 -6.75 13.26
N THR A 183 17.57 -6.28 14.25
CA THR A 183 17.94 -5.11 15.09
C THR A 183 18.26 -5.47 16.55
N CYS A 184 18.54 -6.74 16.82
CA CYS A 184 19.20 -7.16 18.06
C CYS A 184 20.37 -8.11 17.75
N MET A 185 21.34 -7.59 16.99
CA MET A 185 22.75 -8.02 17.03
C MET A 185 23.65 -6.81 16.86
#